data_AF-A0A1H3NQ89-F1
#
_entry.id   AF-A0A1H3NQ89-F1
#
_cell.length_a   1.000
_cell.length_b   1.000
_cell.length_c   1.000
_cell.angle_alpha   90.00
_cell.angle_beta   90.00
_cell.angle_gamma   90.00
#
_symmetry.space_group_name_H-M   'P 1'
#
loop_
_entity.id
_entity.type
_entity.pdbx_description
1 polymer ?
#
loop_
_entity_poly.entity_id
_entity_poly.type
_entity_poly.pdbx_seq_one_letter_code
_entity_poly.pdbx_strand_id
1 'polypeptide(L)'
;MYSINQEEMKQFLADLQHAINGEYSAVECYGKMAGLASNQKEQEQILEIRQDEKKHLQQFMQIYAALTGKQYQPKITEECPANYRLALLAAFEDEQNTTDFYHELADRAPQAQIRKLFRRAAADEQHHAVWFLSYLTIR
;
A
#
# COMPACT_ATOMS: atom_id res chain seq x y z
N MET A 1 25.76 -14.03 -6.50
CA MET A 1 24.35 -13.79 -6.83
C MET A 1 23.58 -14.91 -6.12
N TYR A 2 22.90 -14.60 -5.01
CA TYR A 2 22.13 -15.62 -4.27
C TYR A 2 20.89 -15.98 -5.09
N SER A 3 20.74 -17.25 -5.47
CA SER A 3 19.50 -17.75 -6.06
C SER A 3 18.47 -17.93 -4.95
N ILE A 4 17.33 -17.25 -5.05
CA ILE A 4 16.19 -17.47 -4.15
C ILE A 4 15.73 -18.93 -4.29
N ASN A 5 15.52 -19.59 -3.16
CA ASN A 5 15.02 -20.97 -3.15
C ASN A 5 13.50 -21.02 -3.40
N GLN A 6 12.95 -22.22 -3.68
CA GLN A 6 11.54 -22.35 -4.05
C GLN A 6 10.57 -21.91 -2.95
N GLU A 7 10.88 -22.14 -1.68
CA GLU A 7 10.00 -21.76 -0.57
C GLU A 7 10.04 -20.24 -0.33
N GLU A 8 11.22 -19.62 -0.40
CA GLU A 8 11.39 -18.17 -0.34
C GLU A 8 10.62 -17.46 -1.47
N MET A 9 10.67 -18.00 -2.70
CA MET A 9 9.90 -17.45 -3.82
C MET A 9 8.39 -17.58 -3.59
N LYS A 10 7.94 -18.73 -3.08
CA LYS A 10 6.53 -18.96 -2.77
C LYS A 10 6.02 -18.01 -1.69
N GLN A 11 6.81 -17.79 -0.63
CA GLN A 11 6.50 -16.81 0.40
C GLN A 11 6.47 -15.39 -0.16
N PHE A 12 7.48 -15.00 -0.95
CA PHE A 12 7.51 -13.69 -1.61
C PHE A 12 6.26 -13.45 -2.47
N LEU A 13 5.81 -14.47 -3.22
CA LEU A 13 4.60 -14.36 -4.03
C LEU A 13 3.33 -14.23 -3.19
N ALA A 14 3.25 -14.92 -2.04
CA ALA A 14 2.13 -14.77 -1.11
C ALA A 14 2.09 -13.36 -0.50
N ASP A 15 3.24 -12.84 -0.10
CA ASP A 15 3.37 -11.49 0.45
C ASP A 15 3.06 -10.42 -0.62
N LEU A 16 3.49 -10.64 -1.86
CA LEU A 16 3.14 -9.77 -2.98
C LEU A 16 1.63 -9.76 -3.25
N GLN A 17 0.95 -10.90 -3.13
CA GLN A 17 -0.52 -10.95 -3.23
C GLN A 17 -1.18 -10.19 -2.08
N HIS A 18 -0.63 -10.28 -0.87
CA HIS A 18 -1.10 -9.52 0.28
C HIS A 18 -0.95 -8.01 0.05
N ALA A 19 0.23 -7.56 -0.40
CA ALA A 19 0.47 -6.16 -0.79
C ALA A 19 -0.55 -5.68 -1.84
N ILE A 20 -0.78 -6.46 -2.91
CA ILE A 20 -1.77 -6.12 -3.94
C ILE A 20 -3.19 -5.95 -3.36
N ASN A 21 -3.58 -6.74 -2.36
CA ASN A 21 -4.90 -6.61 -1.73
C ASN A 21 -4.98 -5.40 -0.79
N GLY A 22 -3.91 -5.12 -0.04
CA GLY A 22 -3.80 -3.94 0.82
C GLY A 22 -3.94 -2.66 -0.01
N GLU A 23 -3.09 -2.51 -1.04
CA GLU A 23 -3.15 -1.38 -1.98
C GLU A 23 -4.53 -1.18 -2.60
N TYR A 24 -5.18 -2.27 -3.01
CA TYR A 24 -6.52 -2.20 -3.55
C TYR A 24 -7.56 -1.74 -2.52
N SER A 25 -7.42 -2.19 -1.26
CA SER A 25 -8.26 -1.76 -0.15
C SER A 25 -8.06 -0.27 0.17
N ALA A 26 -6.80 0.19 0.20
CA ALA A 26 -6.44 1.60 0.39
C ALA A 26 -7.00 2.50 -0.72
N VAL A 27 -6.86 2.11 -2.00
CA VAL A 27 -7.44 2.84 -3.14
C VAL A 27 -8.96 3.06 -3.01
N GLU A 28 -9.68 2.04 -2.56
CA GLU A 28 -11.12 2.11 -2.34
C GLU A 28 -11.47 2.93 -1.10
N CYS A 29 -10.70 2.76 -0.01
CA CYS A 29 -10.96 3.48 1.24
C CYS A 29 -10.68 4.97 1.11
N TYR A 30 -9.54 5.35 0.54
CA TYR A 30 -9.13 6.76 0.42
C TYR A 30 -10.04 7.52 -0.53
N GLY A 31 -10.64 6.82 -1.51
CA GLY A 31 -11.71 7.39 -2.34
C GLY A 31 -12.94 7.78 -1.53
N LYS A 32 -13.34 6.97 -0.53
CA LYS A 32 -14.45 7.27 0.38
C LYS A 32 -14.06 8.38 1.37
N MET A 33 -12.87 8.29 1.95
CA MET A 33 -12.34 9.27 2.91
C MET A 33 -12.24 10.68 2.32
N ALA A 34 -11.85 10.81 1.06
CA ALA A 34 -11.83 12.11 0.37
C ALA A 34 -13.20 12.80 0.37
N GLY A 35 -14.30 12.04 0.28
CA GLY A 35 -15.66 12.56 0.38
C GLY A 35 -16.10 12.98 1.78
N LEU A 36 -15.33 12.59 2.81
CA LEU A 36 -15.59 12.91 4.22
C LEU A 36 -14.67 14.03 4.75
N ALA A 37 -13.70 14.48 3.95
CA ALA A 37 -12.72 15.50 4.30
C ALA A 37 -13.36 16.79 4.85
N SER A 38 -12.71 17.40 5.84
CA SER A 38 -13.24 18.59 6.52
C SER A 38 -13.12 19.86 5.67
N ASN A 39 -12.18 19.87 4.72
CA ASN A 39 -11.89 20.99 3.85
C ASN A 39 -11.24 20.51 2.53
N GLN A 40 -11.17 21.41 1.55
CA GLN A 40 -10.66 21.11 0.21
C GLN A 40 -9.20 20.66 0.20
N LYS A 41 -8.34 21.26 1.03
CA LYS A 41 -6.91 20.90 1.06
C LYS A 41 -6.71 19.47 1.54
N GLU A 42 -7.44 19.08 2.59
CA GLU A 42 -7.42 17.70 3.11
C GLU A 42 -7.96 16.71 2.07
N GLN A 43 -9.07 17.07 1.39
CA GLN A 43 -9.62 16.27 0.31
C GLN A 43 -8.61 16.04 -0.83
N GLU A 44 -7.97 17.11 -1.28
CA GLU A 44 -6.97 17.06 -2.36
C GLU A 44 -5.77 16.20 -1.96
N GLN A 45 -5.26 16.33 -0.74
CA GLN A 45 -4.16 15.50 -0.25
C GLN A 45 -4.54 14.02 -0.18
N ILE A 46 -5.74 13.67 0.29
CA ILE A 46 -6.19 12.27 0.34
C ILE A 46 -6.36 11.69 -1.08
N LEU A 47 -6.79 12.52 -2.04
CA LEU A 47 -6.87 12.10 -3.45
C LEU A 47 -5.50 11.92 -4.09
N GLU A 48 -4.50 12.70 -3.66
CA GLU A 48 -3.09 12.52 -4.05
C GLU A 48 -2.54 11.19 -3.52
N ILE A 49 -2.69 10.92 -2.22
CA ILE A 49 -2.30 9.64 -1.60
C ILE A 49 -2.96 8.46 -2.31
N ARG A 50 -4.29 8.53 -2.53
CA ARG A 50 -5.02 7.51 -3.32
C ARG A 50 -4.42 7.29 -4.71
N GLN A 51 -3.89 8.33 -5.35
CA GLN A 51 -3.30 8.21 -6.67
C GLN A 51 -1.92 7.55 -6.63
N ASP A 52 -1.20 7.65 -5.51
CA ASP A 52 0.03 6.90 -5.26
C ASP A 52 -0.28 5.42 -5.01
N GLU A 53 -1.30 5.08 -4.21
CA GLU A 53 -1.72 3.66 -4.02
C GLU A 53 -2.14 2.99 -5.33
N LYS A 54 -2.80 3.73 -6.23
CA LYS A 54 -3.10 3.18 -7.57
C LYS A 54 -1.83 2.84 -8.35
N LYS A 55 -0.76 3.63 -8.21
CA LYS A 55 0.51 3.36 -8.88
C LYS A 55 1.18 2.15 -8.25
N HIS A 56 1.20 2.05 -6.92
CA HIS A 56 1.71 0.90 -6.18
C HIS A 56 0.98 -0.39 -6.60
N LEU A 57 -0.36 -0.39 -6.56
CA LEU A 57 -1.20 -1.49 -7.03
C LEU A 57 -0.83 -1.94 -8.44
N GLN A 58 -0.76 -1.00 -9.39
CA GLN A 58 -0.43 -1.31 -10.79
C GLN A 58 0.98 -1.92 -10.91
N GLN A 59 1.95 -1.37 -10.20
CA GLN A 59 3.32 -1.87 -10.20
C GLN A 59 3.42 -3.28 -9.61
N PHE A 60 2.76 -3.54 -8.48
CA PHE A 60 2.78 -4.85 -7.84
C PHE A 60 2.06 -5.91 -8.69
N MET A 61 0.93 -5.57 -9.32
CA MET A 61 0.27 -6.46 -10.28
C MET A 61 1.16 -6.78 -11.48
N GLN A 62 1.90 -5.80 -12.01
CA GLN A 62 2.88 -6.03 -13.09
C GLN A 62 4.02 -6.95 -12.64
N ILE A 63 4.54 -6.76 -11.42
CA ILE A 63 5.56 -7.65 -10.84
C ILE A 63 5.02 -9.08 -10.73
N TYR A 64 3.81 -9.24 -10.19
CA TYR A 64 3.19 -10.57 -10.02
C TYR A 64 3.01 -11.27 -11.38
N ALA A 65 2.51 -10.55 -12.38
CA ALA A 65 2.36 -11.07 -13.74
C ALA A 65 3.71 -11.46 -14.36
N ALA A 66 4.75 -10.65 -14.17
CA ALA A 66 6.09 -10.94 -14.68
C ALA A 66 6.74 -12.16 -14.03
N LEU A 67 6.49 -12.40 -12.73
CA LEU A 67 7.06 -13.54 -12.00
C LEU A 67 6.29 -14.85 -12.21
N THR A 68 4.98 -14.78 -12.42
CA THR A 68 4.10 -15.97 -12.44
C THR A 68 3.53 -16.31 -13.81
N GLY A 69 3.56 -15.36 -14.75
CA GLY A 69 2.88 -15.45 -16.04
C GLY A 69 1.35 -15.35 -15.94
N LYS A 70 0.79 -14.97 -14.78
CA LYS A 70 -0.66 -14.92 -14.52
C LYS A 70 -1.05 -13.55 -13.96
N GLN A 71 -2.26 -13.12 -14.29
CA GLN A 71 -2.87 -11.95 -13.66
C GLN A 71 -3.43 -12.33 -12.27
N TYR A 72 -3.33 -11.42 -11.31
CA TYR A 72 -3.95 -11.54 -10.00
C TYR A 72 -5.20 -10.66 -9.93
N GLN A 73 -6.29 -11.18 -9.34
CA GLN A 73 -7.50 -10.40 -9.10
C GLN A 73 -7.47 -9.91 -7.65
N PRO A 74 -7.26 -8.59 -7.41
CA PRO A 74 -7.22 -8.04 -6.06
C PRO A 74 -8.58 -8.18 -5.37
N LYS A 75 -8.55 -8.24 -4.04
CA LYS A 75 -9.71 -8.36 -3.15
C LYS A 75 -9.58 -7.34 -2.03
N ILE A 76 -10.71 -6.86 -1.54
CA ILE A 76 -10.75 -6.04 -0.32
C ILE A 76 -10.46 -6.95 0.87
N THR A 77 -9.41 -6.62 1.62
CA THR A 77 -8.97 -7.35 2.82
C THR A 77 -9.05 -6.52 4.08
N GLU A 78 -9.06 -5.19 3.97
CA GLU A 78 -9.24 -4.28 5.10
C GLU A 78 -10.61 -3.59 5.06
N GLU A 79 -11.12 -3.30 6.25
CA GLU A 79 -12.33 -2.51 6.40
C GLU A 79 -12.00 -1.02 6.30
N CYS A 80 -12.89 -0.26 5.66
CA CYS A 80 -12.84 1.20 5.65
C CYS A 80 -13.96 1.73 6.53
N PRO A 81 -13.66 2.19 7.77
CA PRO A 81 -14.69 2.67 8.70
C PRO A 81 -15.51 3.82 8.10
N ALA A 82 -16.83 3.82 8.34
CA ALA A 82 -17.70 4.91 7.90
C ALA A 82 -17.50 6.20 8.71
N ASN A 83 -17.05 6.08 9.97
CA ASN A 83 -16.70 7.25 10.78
C ASN A 83 -15.33 7.76 10.34
N TYR A 84 -15.27 9.03 9.96
CA TYR A 84 -14.07 9.57 9.35
C TYR A 84 -12.83 9.61 10.27
N ARG A 85 -13.02 9.85 11.58
CA ARG A 85 -11.89 9.82 12.53
C ARG A 85 -11.35 8.39 12.70
N LEU A 86 -12.23 7.40 12.75
CA LEU A 86 -11.81 5.98 12.78
C LEU A 86 -11.15 5.57 11.47
N ALA A 87 -11.62 6.08 10.32
CA ALA A 87 -10.99 5.81 9.03
C ALA A 87 -9.57 6.41 8.94
N LEU A 88 -9.37 7.63 9.45
CA LEU A 88 -8.03 8.21 9.54
C LEU A 88 -7.10 7.41 10.47
N LEU A 89 -7.61 6.92 11.60
CA LEU A 89 -6.82 6.08 12.50
C LEU A 89 -6.43 4.77 11.83
N ALA A 90 -7.39 4.08 11.21
CA ALA A 90 -7.14 2.86 10.48
C ALA A 90 -6.11 3.08 9.34
N ALA A 91 -6.27 4.13 8.55
CA ALA A 91 -5.31 4.49 7.49
C ALA A 91 -3.92 4.79 8.06
N PHE A 92 -3.81 5.55 9.15
CA PHE A 92 -2.52 5.81 9.79
C PHE A 92 -1.84 4.52 10.26
N GLU A 93 -2.57 3.62 10.92
CA GLU A 93 -2.02 2.34 11.39
C GLU A 93 -1.62 1.43 10.22
N ASP A 94 -2.44 1.39 9.17
CA ASP A 94 -2.19 0.61 7.96
C ASP A 94 -0.91 1.08 7.25
N GLU A 95 -0.79 2.38 6.95
CA GLU A 95 0.40 2.96 6.31
C GLU A 95 1.70 2.72 7.10
N GLN A 96 1.62 2.78 8.44
CA GLN A 96 2.77 2.47 9.31
C GLN A 96 3.18 0.99 9.22
N ASN A 97 2.22 0.07 9.29
CA ASN A 97 2.49 -1.36 9.18
C ASN A 97 2.98 -1.73 7.77
N THR A 98 2.41 -1.12 6.74
CA THR A 98 2.77 -1.32 5.34
C THR A 98 4.19 -0.81 5.03
N THR A 99 4.62 0.27 5.67
CA THR A 99 6.02 0.74 5.61
C THR A 99 7.01 -0.36 5.98
N ASP A 100 6.82 -0.97 7.16
CA ASP A 100 7.67 -2.06 7.65
C ASP A 100 7.57 -3.29 6.73
N PHE A 101 6.35 -3.66 6.33
CA PHE A 101 6.11 -4.80 5.45
C PHE A 101 6.80 -4.65 4.08
N TYR A 102 6.77 -3.45 3.49
CA TYR A 102 7.44 -3.17 2.21
C TYR A 102 8.96 -3.15 2.32
N HIS A 103 9.51 -2.76 3.47
CA HIS A 103 10.93 -2.96 3.74
C HIS A 103 11.32 -4.45 3.75
N GLU A 104 10.54 -5.29 4.42
CA GLU A 104 10.79 -6.75 4.47
C GLU A 104 10.64 -7.42 3.09
N LEU A 105 9.62 -7.04 2.32
CA LEU A 105 9.42 -7.47 0.93
C LEU A 105 10.59 -7.04 0.04
N ALA A 106 11.07 -5.80 0.19
CA ALA A 106 12.22 -5.32 -0.56
C ALA A 106 13.48 -6.16 -0.27
N ASP A 107 13.72 -6.51 0.99
CA ASP A 107 14.91 -7.24 1.39
C ASP A 107 14.95 -8.66 0.80
N ARG A 108 13.79 -9.29 0.67
CA ARG A 108 13.62 -10.62 0.05
C ARG A 108 13.34 -10.59 -1.46
N ALA A 109 13.26 -9.42 -2.09
CA ALA A 109 12.90 -9.32 -3.49
C ALA A 109 13.93 -10.02 -4.43
N PRO A 110 13.46 -10.80 -5.43
CA PRO A 110 14.31 -11.61 -6.30
C PRO A 110 15.19 -10.79 -7.26
N GLN A 111 14.84 -9.52 -7.48
CA GLN A 111 15.51 -8.67 -8.46
C GLN A 111 15.73 -7.27 -7.87
N ALA A 112 16.88 -6.65 -8.19
CA ALA A 112 17.24 -5.33 -7.69
C ALA A 112 16.21 -4.24 -8.05
N GLN A 113 15.57 -4.34 -9.21
CA GLN A 113 14.52 -3.42 -9.62
C GLN A 113 13.27 -3.52 -8.73
N ILE A 114 12.86 -4.74 -8.37
CA ILE A 114 11.70 -4.99 -7.49
C ILE A 114 12.01 -4.48 -6.08
N ARG A 115 13.23 -4.73 -5.58
CA ARG A 115 13.72 -4.17 -4.31
C ARG A 115 13.64 -2.66 -4.26
N LYS A 116 14.09 -1.98 -5.33
CA LYS A 116 14.05 -0.52 -5.41
C LYS A 116 12.61 0.01 -5.40
N LEU A 117 11.69 -0.72 -6.04
CA LEU A 117 10.28 -0.35 -6.11
C LEU A 117 9.63 -0.41 -4.72
N PHE A 118 9.78 -1.53 -4.00
CA PHE A 118 9.25 -1.64 -2.63
C PHE A 118 9.88 -0.65 -1.64
N ARG A 119 11.18 -0.35 -1.77
CA ARG A 119 11.80 0.70 -0.92
C ARG A 119 11.25 2.09 -1.19
N ARG A 120 10.78 2.36 -2.42
CA ARG A 120 10.13 3.63 -2.74
C ARG A 120 8.72 3.66 -2.17
N ALA A 121 7.93 2.60 -2.38
CA ALA A 121 6.60 2.46 -1.82
C ALA A 121 6.62 2.63 -0.28
N ALA A 122 7.54 1.95 0.42
CA ALA A 122 7.71 2.13 1.88
C ALA A 122 7.98 3.60 2.30
N ALA A 123 8.71 4.36 1.48
CA ALA A 123 8.97 5.78 1.79
C ALA A 123 7.74 6.66 1.52
N ASP A 124 6.94 6.31 0.51
CA ASP A 124 5.68 6.96 0.17
C ASP A 124 4.64 6.66 1.30
N GLU A 125 4.51 5.40 1.73
CA GLU A 125 3.66 4.95 2.86
C GLU A 125 4.01 5.68 4.16
N GLN A 126 5.30 5.81 4.48
CA GLN A 126 5.71 6.55 5.67
C GLN A 126 5.27 8.03 5.60
N HIS A 127 5.28 8.63 4.41
CA HIS A 127 4.80 10.00 4.19
C HIS A 127 3.28 10.08 4.29
N HIS A 128 2.54 9.09 3.78
CA HIS A 128 1.09 8.98 3.91
C HIS A 128 0.66 8.88 5.37
N ALA A 129 1.31 8.01 6.16
CA ALA A 129 1.11 7.89 7.60
C ALA A 129 1.23 9.25 8.31
N VAL A 130 2.26 10.05 7.98
CA VAL A 130 2.46 11.38 8.58
C VAL A 130 1.30 12.33 8.24
N TRP A 131 0.77 12.29 7.02
CA TRP A 131 -0.42 13.07 6.66
C TRP A 131 -1.66 12.64 7.45
N PHE A 132 -1.94 11.34 7.54
CA PHE A 132 -3.08 10.86 8.31
C PHE A 132 -2.95 11.20 9.80
N LEU A 133 -1.75 11.11 10.38
CA LEU A 133 -1.46 11.57 11.74
C LEU A 133 -1.71 13.08 11.91
N SER A 134 -1.30 13.89 10.95
CA SER A 134 -1.58 15.34 10.94
C SER A 134 -3.08 15.61 11.00
N TYR A 135 -3.88 14.91 10.20
CA TYR A 135 -5.34 15.05 10.19
C TYR A 135 -6.04 14.51 11.45
N LEU A 136 -5.43 13.56 12.17
CA LEU A 136 -5.90 13.11 13.48
C LEU A 136 -5.65 14.13 14.59
N THR A 137 -4.61 14.96 14.47
CA THR A 137 -4.13 15.86 15.53
C THR A 137 -4.62 17.30 15.40
N ILE A 138 -4.92 17.76 14.18
CA ILE A 138 -5.41 19.13 13.91
C ILE A 138 -6.93 19.25 14.12
N ARG A 139 -7.60 18.17 14.52
CA ARG A 139 -9.04 18.11 14.79
C ARG A 139 -9.39 18.18 16.26
#